data_AF-V9IHQ4-F1
#
_entry.id   AF-V9IHQ4-F1
#
_cell.length_a   1.000
_cell.length_b   1.000
_cell.length_c   1.000
_cell.angle_alpha   90.00
_cell.angle_beta   90.00
_cell.angle_gamma   90.00
#
_symmetry.space_group_name_H-M   'P 1'
#
loop_
_entity.id
_entity.type
_entity.pdbx_description
1 polymer ?
#
loop_
_entity_poly.entity_id
_entity_poly.type
_entity_poly.pdbx_seq_one_letter_code
_entity_poly.pdbx_strand_id
1 'polypeptide(L)'
;MDVIDKVGEDAESSYIELHKLFNEQGCSDYVVVYLRLITSGQLRREADFYQHFIEGERTVSEFCRQEVEPMYKESDHIHIIAMSTALGTGVRVRYMDRGAGTEVTAHDFPEGATPAVHLLYRPGHYDILYP
;
A
#
# COMPACT_ATOMS: atom_id res chain seq x y z
N MET A 1 -12.21 -14.13 -5.36
CA MET A 1 -12.02 -12.83 -6.03
C MET A 1 -11.33 -13.21 -7.32
N ASP A 2 -11.99 -13.03 -8.47
CA ASP A 2 -11.53 -13.60 -9.75
C ASP A 2 -10.07 -13.24 -10.09
N VAL A 3 -9.58 -12.10 -9.59
CA VAL A 3 -8.17 -11.67 -9.73
C VAL A 3 -7.20 -12.55 -8.90
N ILE A 4 -7.57 -12.93 -7.67
CA ILE A 4 -6.72 -13.73 -6.77
C ILE A 4 -6.57 -15.15 -7.30
N ASP A 5 -7.64 -15.69 -7.88
CA ASP A 5 -7.65 -17.06 -8.42
C ASP A 5 -6.70 -17.22 -9.62
N LYS A 6 -6.24 -16.11 -10.21
CA LYS A 6 -5.25 -16.07 -11.29
C LYS A 6 -3.81 -15.93 -10.79
N VAL A 7 -3.58 -15.71 -9.50
CA VAL A 7 -2.23 -15.58 -8.93
C VAL A 7 -1.64 -16.96 -8.64
N GLY A 8 -0.42 -17.23 -9.13
CA GLY A 8 0.33 -18.46 -8.82
C GLY A 8 0.23 -19.58 -9.86
N GLU A 9 -0.45 -19.36 -10.98
CA GLU A 9 -0.35 -20.24 -12.15
C GLU A 9 0.95 -19.89 -12.91
N ASP A 10 1.96 -20.77 -12.87
CA ASP A 10 3.26 -20.65 -13.57
C ASP A 10 3.10 -20.87 -15.09
N ALA A 11 2.29 -20.02 -15.72
CA ALA A 11 2.09 -19.98 -17.15
C ALA A 11 2.20 -18.54 -17.65
N GLU A 12 2.91 -18.32 -18.76
CA GLU A 12 3.05 -16.99 -19.39
C GLU A 12 1.69 -16.33 -19.69
N SER A 13 0.66 -17.16 -19.98
CA SER A 13 -0.73 -16.71 -20.15
C SER A 13 -1.31 -16.07 -18.89
N SER A 14 -0.91 -16.54 -17.69
CA SER A 14 -1.41 -16.01 -16.41
C SER A 14 -0.94 -14.58 -16.17
N TYR A 15 0.33 -14.27 -16.46
CA TYR A 15 0.84 -12.91 -16.33
C TYR A 15 0.09 -11.92 -17.24
N ILE A 16 -0.16 -12.32 -18.49
CA ILE A 16 -0.90 -11.50 -19.47
C ILE A 16 -2.35 -11.27 -18.98
N GLU A 17 -3.00 -12.31 -18.46
CA GLU A 17 -4.36 -12.21 -17.93
C GLU A 17 -4.41 -11.33 -16.67
N LEU A 18 -3.48 -11.52 -15.73
CA LEU A 18 -3.37 -10.70 -14.53
C LEU A 18 -3.15 -9.23 -14.89
N HIS A 19 -2.20 -8.95 -15.78
CA HIS A 19 -1.95 -7.58 -16.26
C HIS A 19 -3.21 -6.97 -16.90
N LYS A 20 -3.95 -7.76 -17.70
CA LYS A 20 -5.22 -7.31 -18.27
C LYS A 20 -6.25 -6.96 -17.19
N LEU A 21 -6.41 -7.81 -16.18
CA LEU A 21 -7.35 -7.59 -15.07
C LEU A 21 -6.99 -6.34 -14.24
N PHE A 22 -5.71 -6.11 -13.96
CA PHE A 22 -5.25 -4.91 -13.25
C PHE A 22 -5.40 -3.61 -14.06
N ASN A 23 -5.57 -3.70 -15.39
CA ASN A 23 -5.85 -2.56 -16.27
C ASN A 23 -7.34 -2.44 -16.65
N GLU A 24 -8.19 -3.36 -16.20
CA GLU A 24 -9.63 -3.21 -16.30
C GLU A 24 -10.12 -2.42 -15.08
N GLN A 25 -10.62 -1.20 -15.31
CA GLN A 25 -10.97 -0.24 -14.25
C GLN A 25 -11.81 -0.86 -13.12
N GLY A 26 -12.87 -1.60 -13.46
CA GLY A 26 -13.76 -2.20 -12.46
C GLY A 26 -13.06 -3.24 -11.58
N CYS A 27 -12.26 -4.13 -12.18
CA CYS A 27 -11.49 -5.15 -11.48
C CYS A 27 -10.41 -4.52 -10.60
N SER A 28 -9.64 -3.59 -11.17
CA SER A 28 -8.56 -2.88 -10.49
C SER A 28 -9.07 -2.08 -9.28
N ASP A 29 -10.13 -1.28 -9.47
CA ASP A 29 -10.74 -0.51 -8.40
C ASP A 29 -11.27 -1.40 -7.28
N TYR A 30 -11.84 -2.57 -7.61
CA TYR A 30 -12.36 -3.49 -6.60
C TYR A 30 -11.24 -4.08 -5.71
N VAL A 31 -10.09 -4.40 -6.32
CA VAL A 31 -8.89 -4.81 -5.58
C VAL A 31 -8.41 -3.68 -4.68
N VAL A 32 -8.35 -2.44 -5.19
CA VAL A 32 -7.95 -1.26 -4.40
C VAL A 32 -8.89 -1.02 -3.21
N VAL A 33 -10.21 -1.10 -3.42
CA VAL A 33 -11.21 -0.98 -2.34
C VAL A 33 -10.93 -2.03 -1.26
N TYR A 34 -10.68 -3.28 -1.65
CA TYR A 34 -10.44 -4.34 -0.69
C TYR A 34 -9.15 -4.11 0.12
N LEU A 35 -8.07 -3.67 -0.52
CA LEU A 35 -6.83 -3.28 0.17
C LEU A 35 -7.04 -2.10 1.12
N ARG A 36 -7.86 -1.11 0.76
CA ARG A 36 -8.25 -0.01 1.65
C ARG A 36 -9.01 -0.51 2.88
N LEU A 37 -9.91 -1.47 2.70
CA LEU A 37 -10.66 -2.07 3.82
C LEU A 37 -9.77 -2.92 4.74
N ILE A 38 -8.82 -3.67 4.19
CA ILE A 38 -7.80 -4.38 4.99
C ILE A 38 -6.98 -3.38 5.81
N THR A 39 -6.53 -2.29 5.18
CA THR A 39 -5.78 -1.22 5.84
C THR A 39 -6.59 -0.59 6.97
N SER A 40 -7.85 -0.23 6.73
CA SER A 40 -8.76 0.28 7.77
C SER A 40 -8.96 -0.73 8.92
N GLY A 41 -9.14 -2.01 8.58
CA GLY A 41 -9.26 -3.09 9.55
C GLY A 41 -8.04 -3.20 10.47
N GLN A 42 -6.84 -3.15 9.90
CA GLN A 42 -5.60 -3.18 10.66
C GLN A 42 -5.44 -1.96 11.56
N LEU A 43 -5.69 -0.76 11.03
CA LEU A 43 -5.61 0.48 11.81
C LEU A 43 -6.53 0.43 13.03
N ARG A 44 -7.77 -0.02 12.85
CA ARG A 44 -8.75 -0.16 13.94
C ARG A 44 -8.39 -1.27 14.92
N ARG A 45 -7.79 -2.37 14.45
CA ARG A 45 -7.38 -3.50 15.30
C ARG A 45 -6.30 -3.11 16.30
N GLU A 46 -5.36 -2.27 15.87
CA GLU A 46 -4.24 -1.80 16.69
C GLU A 46 -4.34 -0.28 16.90
N ALA A 47 -5.55 0.19 17.22
CA ALA A 47 -5.87 1.61 17.29
C ALA A 47 -4.98 2.38 18.28
N ASP A 48 -4.68 1.80 19.45
CA ASP A 48 -3.82 2.42 20.46
C ASP A 48 -2.43 2.74 19.92
N PHE A 49 -1.88 1.87 19.06
CA PHE A 49 -0.60 2.12 18.40
C PHE A 49 -0.74 3.23 17.36
N TYR A 50 -1.71 3.09 16.44
CA TYR A 50 -1.85 4.00 15.30
C TYR A 50 -2.35 5.40 15.66
N GLN A 51 -3.04 5.57 16.79
CA GLN A 51 -3.56 6.86 17.23
C GLN A 51 -2.47 7.93 17.36
N HIS A 52 -1.23 7.53 17.70
CA HIS A 52 -0.08 8.44 17.84
C HIS A 52 0.42 9.03 16.51
N PHE A 53 0.04 8.43 15.37
CA PHE A 53 0.45 8.87 14.03
C PHE A 53 -0.62 9.70 13.33
N ILE A 54 -1.81 9.84 13.93
CA ILE A 54 -2.93 10.58 13.34
C ILE A 54 -2.87 12.03 13.82
N GLU A 55 -2.79 12.96 12.87
CA GLU A 55 -2.79 14.38 13.18
C GLU A 55 -4.17 14.89 13.61
N GLY A 56 -4.15 15.78 14.62
CA GLY A 56 -5.33 16.44 15.18
C GLY A 56 -6.04 15.61 16.25
N GLU A 57 -7.26 16.00 16.60
CA GLU A 57 -8.08 15.33 17.63
C GLU A 57 -8.98 14.21 17.06
N ARG A 58 -8.63 13.66 15.90
CA ARG A 58 -9.41 12.60 15.24
C ARG A 58 -9.11 11.24 15.88
N THR A 59 -10.16 10.47 16.11
CA THR A 59 -10.03 9.05 16.44
C THR A 59 -9.55 8.25 15.23
N VAL A 60 -8.92 7.09 15.46
CA VAL A 60 -8.58 6.13 14.39
C VAL A 60 -9.78 5.78 13.50
N SER A 61 -10.97 5.64 14.08
CA SER A 61 -12.19 5.34 13.31
C SER A 61 -12.61 6.48 12.39
N GLU A 62 -12.47 7.74 12.83
CA GLU A 62 -12.74 8.92 11.99
C GLU A 62 -11.72 9.05 10.88
N PHE A 63 -10.44 8.86 11.19
CA PHE A 63 -9.37 8.84 10.19
C PHE A 63 -9.62 7.76 9.12
N CYS A 64 -9.99 6.54 9.53
CA CYS A 64 -10.30 5.46 8.59
C CYS A 64 -11.45 5.83 7.64
N ARG A 65 -12.54 6.41 8.17
CA ARG A 65 -13.71 6.80 7.37
C ARG A 65 -13.43 7.97 6.43
N GLN A 66 -12.52 8.87 6.79
CA GLN A 66 -12.26 10.09 6.03
C GLN A 66 -11.10 9.96 5.03
N GLU A 67 -10.04 9.24 5.40
CA GLU A 67 -8.77 9.22 4.66
C GLU A 67 -8.39 7.83 4.12
N VAL A 68 -8.94 6.73 4.66
CA VAL A 68 -8.51 5.38 4.27
C VAL A 68 -9.53 4.69 3.36
N GLU A 69 -10.77 4.58 3.82
CA GLU A 69 -11.85 3.85 3.16
C GLU A 69 -12.32 4.47 1.84
N PRO A 70 -12.43 5.80 1.69
CA PRO A 70 -12.85 6.40 0.44
C PRO A 70 -11.81 6.19 -0.68
N MET A 71 -12.30 5.93 -1.89
CA MET A 71 -11.48 5.94 -3.09
C MET A 71 -10.91 7.34 -3.35
N TYR A 72 -9.80 7.40 -4.09
CA TYR A 72 -9.13 8.64 -4.50
C TYR A 72 -8.55 9.49 -3.34
N LYS A 73 -8.43 8.90 -2.14
CA LYS A 73 -7.67 9.49 -1.04
C LYS A 73 -6.20 9.09 -1.10
N GLU A 74 -5.31 10.05 -0.88
CA GLU A 74 -3.87 9.81 -0.88
C GLU A 74 -3.47 8.82 0.22
N SER A 75 -2.39 8.07 -0.03
CA SER A 75 -1.83 7.14 0.94
C SER A 75 -0.41 7.57 1.31
N ASP A 76 -0.18 7.60 2.61
CA ASP A 76 1.10 7.95 3.25
C ASP A 76 1.60 6.77 4.12
N HIS A 77 2.75 6.94 4.78
CA HIS A 77 3.46 5.97 5.61
C HIS A 77 2.55 5.14 6.53
N ILE A 78 1.58 5.76 7.22
CA ILE A 78 0.63 5.05 8.10
C ILE A 78 -0.16 3.95 7.36
N HIS A 79 -0.53 4.19 6.11
CA HIS A 79 -1.27 3.24 5.26
C HIS A 79 -0.35 2.09 4.84
N ILE A 80 0.89 2.41 4.44
CA ILE A 80 1.88 1.41 4.02
C ILE A 80 2.20 0.49 5.18
N ILE A 81 2.47 1.05 6.37
CA ILE A 81 2.75 0.27 7.59
C ILE A 81 1.57 -0.66 7.92
N ALA A 82 0.34 -0.13 7.95
CA ALA A 82 -0.83 -0.93 8.26
C ALA A 82 -1.07 -2.03 7.22
N MET A 83 -1.03 -1.71 5.93
CA MET A 83 -1.24 -2.71 4.87
C MET A 83 -0.14 -3.79 4.88
N SER A 84 1.13 -3.40 4.96
CA SER A 84 2.26 -4.34 5.03
C SER A 84 2.18 -5.25 6.24
N THR A 85 1.79 -4.72 7.40
CA THR A 85 1.61 -5.49 8.63
C THR A 85 0.43 -6.46 8.51
N ALA A 86 -0.70 -6.01 7.94
CA ALA A 86 -1.89 -6.82 7.77
C ALA A 86 -1.67 -8.02 6.84
N LEU A 87 -0.88 -7.81 5.78
CA LEU A 87 -0.59 -8.83 4.75
C LEU A 87 0.67 -9.65 5.07
N GLY A 88 1.48 -9.24 6.05
CA GLY A 88 2.76 -9.89 6.35
C GLY A 88 3.81 -9.73 5.23
N THR A 89 3.74 -8.65 4.45
CA THR A 89 4.60 -8.42 3.29
C THR A 89 5.55 -7.25 3.54
N GLY A 90 6.86 -7.48 3.40
CA GLY A 90 7.86 -6.42 3.47
C GLY A 90 7.83 -5.53 2.22
N VAL A 91 7.76 -4.21 2.42
CA VAL A 91 7.75 -3.20 1.35
C VAL A 91 8.91 -2.23 1.55
N ARG A 92 9.74 -2.03 0.52
CA ARG A 92 10.76 -0.97 0.50
C ARG A 92 10.29 0.19 -0.35
N VAL A 93 10.25 1.39 0.21
CA VAL A 93 9.95 2.63 -0.52
C VAL A 93 11.21 3.45 -0.65
N ARG A 94 11.57 3.82 -1.88
CA ARG A 94 12.65 4.76 -2.19
C ARG A 94 12.09 6.15 -2.43
N TYR A 95 12.48 7.13 -1.62
CA TYR A 95 11.97 8.50 -1.67
C TYR A 95 12.83 9.37 -2.58
N MET A 96 12.34 9.63 -3.79
CA MET A 96 12.95 10.54 -4.75
C MET A 96 12.33 11.93 -4.57
N ASP A 97 12.83 12.64 -3.57
CA ASP A 97 12.48 14.04 -3.32
C ASP A 97 13.64 14.98 -3.73
N ARG A 98 13.43 16.30 -3.57
CA ARG A 98 14.47 17.31 -3.80
C ARG A 98 15.40 17.44 -2.59
N GLY A 99 15.67 16.35 -1.88
CA GLY A 99 16.63 16.31 -0.79
C GLY A 99 18.00 16.81 -1.24
N ALA A 100 18.78 17.34 -0.30
CA ALA A 100 20.09 17.94 -0.59
C ALA A 100 21.16 16.91 -1.04
N GLY A 101 20.86 15.62 -0.96
CA GLY A 101 21.76 14.53 -1.32
C GLY A 101 21.68 14.12 -2.79
N THR A 102 22.69 13.39 -3.25
CA THR A 102 22.72 12.76 -4.58
C THR A 102 22.11 11.36 -4.60
N GLU A 103 21.69 10.85 -3.44
CA GLU A 103 21.17 9.49 -3.26
C GLU A 103 19.72 9.51 -2.78
N VAL A 104 18.98 8.47 -3.15
CA VAL A 104 17.56 8.28 -2.80
C VAL A 104 17.46 7.52 -1.48
N THR A 105 16.73 8.06 -0.50
CA THR A 105 16.56 7.42 0.81
C THR A 105 15.63 6.22 0.70
N ALA A 106 15.99 5.07 1.29
CA ALA A 106 15.17 3.87 1.32
C ALA A 106 14.58 3.63 2.72
N HIS A 107 13.28 3.34 2.78
CA HIS A 107 12.56 2.99 4.00
C HIS A 107 11.91 1.62 3.85
N ASP A 108 12.08 0.77 4.85
CA ASP A 108 11.49 -0.57 4.90
C ASP A 108 10.29 -0.61 5.84
N PHE A 109 9.22 -1.25 5.38
CA PHE A 109 7.95 -1.37 6.09
C PHE A 109 7.50 -2.83 6.17
N PRO A 110 7.36 -3.41 7.37
CA PRO A 110 7.82 -2.87 8.65
C PRO A 110 9.35 -2.79 8.74
N GLU A 111 9.87 -2.02 9.70
CA GLU A 111 11.31 -1.85 9.88
C GLU A 111 12.02 -3.19 10.12
N GLY A 112 13.12 -3.44 9.41
CA GLY A 112 13.86 -4.70 9.48
C GLY A 112 13.24 -5.87 8.70
N ALA A 113 12.09 -5.69 8.04
CA ALA A 113 11.54 -6.71 7.15
C ALA A 113 12.42 -6.88 5.90
N THR A 114 12.49 -8.11 5.39
CA THR A 114 13.06 -8.34 4.06
C THR A 114 12.02 -7.90 3.02
N PRO A 115 12.31 -6.87 2.19
CA PRO A 115 11.33 -6.37 1.24
C PRO A 115 11.13 -7.35 0.09
N ALA A 116 9.87 -7.71 -0.15
CA ALA A 116 9.45 -8.48 -1.32
C ALA A 116 8.92 -7.55 -2.43
N VAL A 117 8.47 -6.34 -2.07
CA VAL A 117 7.95 -5.32 -2.98
C VAL A 117 8.80 -4.06 -2.87
N HIS A 118 9.17 -3.49 -4.01
CA HIS A 118 9.95 -2.25 -4.08
C HIS A 118 9.13 -1.17 -4.78
N LEU A 119 9.03 -0.01 -4.15
CA LEU A 119 8.30 1.15 -4.65
C LEU A 119 9.23 2.36 -4.77
N LEU A 120 8.95 3.22 -5.75
CA LEU A 120 9.49 4.57 -5.85
C LEU A 120 8.41 5.54 -5.42
N TYR A 121 8.70 6.36 -4.42
CA TYR A 121 7.89 7.52 -4.08
C TYR A 121 8.44 8.77 -4.76
N ARG A 122 7.58 9.46 -5.49
CA ARG A 122 7.76 10.84 -5.95
C ARG A 122 6.64 11.65 -5.29
N PRO A 123 6.79 12.97 -5.04
CA PRO A 123 5.74 13.76 -4.39
C PRO A 123 4.36 13.55 -5.05
N GLY A 124 3.43 12.90 -4.32
CA GLY A 124 2.08 12.57 -4.78
C GLY A 124 1.94 11.34 -5.69
N HIS A 125 2.98 10.51 -5.87
CA HIS A 125 2.93 9.36 -6.79
C HIS A 125 3.78 8.18 -6.31
N TYR A 126 3.27 6.97 -6.51
CA TYR A 126 3.99 5.71 -6.28
C TYR A 126 4.12 4.92 -7.58
N ASP A 127 5.32 4.43 -7.86
CA ASP A 127 5.62 3.54 -8.98
C ASP A 127 6.26 2.24 -8.47
N ILE A 128 6.09 1.14 -9.20
CA ILE A 128 6.74 -0.14 -8.87
C ILE A 128 8.17 -0.13 -9.41
N LEU A 129 9.13 -0.59 -8.59
CA LEU A 129 10.50 -0.84 -9.00
C LEU A 129 10.77 -2.35 -9.04
N TYR A 130 11.51 -2.78 -10.05
CA TYR A 130 12.05 -4.13 -10.14
C TYR A 130 13.58 -4.03 -9.95
N PRO A 131 14.15 -4.66 -8.89
CA PRO A 131 15.59 -4.61 -8.61
C PRO A 131 16.42 -5.42 -9.62
#